data_AF-A0A820CUS2-F1
#
_entry.id   AF-A0A820CUS2-F1
#
_cell.length_a   1.000
_cell.length_b   1.000
_cell.length_c   1.000
_cell.angle_alpha   90.00
_cell.angle_beta   90.00
_cell.angle_gamma   90.00
#
_symmetry.space_group_name_H-M   'P 1'
#
loop_
_entity.id
_entity.type
_entity.pdbx_description
1 polymer ?
#
loop_
_entity_poly.entity_id
_entity_poly.type
_entity_poly.pdbx_seq_one_letter_code
_entity_poly.pdbx_strand_id
1 'polypeptide(L)'
;MKILKEINQNIEFFGRYKDQIFFTWNKSSALELETFLENIREKHLNVRFQKFISTNAQFLNAYIENQQGQLYSRVHYDPNIPRYTLPYTMSHSKSAHSDWLRAVLILAVCYCTLVDDFQQERIYLELAYLINSYSLLFVETHVKHFFNYFHAQIMRYSANQSIYDKFRQQWFKFVEQ
;
A
#
# COMPACT_ATOMS: atom_id res chain seq x y z
N MET A 1 1.18 -2.91 -11.28
CA MET A 1 1.63 -3.75 -10.15
C MET A 1 0.77 -5.01 -10.17
N LYS A 2 1.33 -6.16 -10.56
CA LYS A 2 0.57 -7.43 -10.57
C LYS A 2 0.69 -8.04 -9.18
N ILE A 3 -0.30 -7.80 -8.33
CA ILE A 3 -0.49 -8.62 -7.12
C ILE A 3 -1.15 -9.91 -7.64
N LEU A 4 -0.33 -10.92 -7.93
CA LEU A 4 -0.83 -12.20 -8.40
C LEU A 4 -1.46 -12.94 -7.22
N LYS A 5 -2.76 -13.21 -7.32
CA LYS A 5 -3.49 -14.11 -6.44
C LYS A 5 -3.16 -15.56 -6.78
N GLU A 6 -2.97 -16.34 -5.73
CA GLU A 6 -2.76 -17.80 -5.66
C GLU A 6 -1.48 -18.34 -6.29
N ILE A 7 -0.49 -18.65 -5.44
CA ILE A 7 0.55 -19.62 -5.77
C ILE A 7 0.75 -20.55 -4.57
N ASN A 8 0.19 -21.77 -4.68
CA ASN A 8 0.44 -22.94 -3.83
C ASN A 8 -0.28 -22.95 -2.46
N GLN A 9 -0.72 -24.13 -2.01
CA GLN A 9 -1.54 -24.32 -0.78
C GLN A 9 -0.91 -23.82 0.53
N ASN A 10 0.38 -23.44 0.50
CA ASN A 10 1.17 -23.02 1.66
C ASN A 10 1.52 -21.51 1.68
N ILE A 11 1.23 -20.79 0.59
CA ILE A 11 1.52 -19.35 0.43
C ILE A 11 0.22 -18.64 0.09
N GLU A 12 -0.28 -17.85 1.04
CA GLU A 12 -1.57 -17.16 0.88
C GLU A 12 -1.42 -15.85 0.11
N PHE A 13 -0.28 -15.18 0.27
CA PHE A 13 0.01 -13.91 -0.39
C PHE A 13 1.42 -13.92 -0.98
N PHE A 14 1.55 -13.43 -2.22
CA PHE A 14 2.80 -13.35 -2.94
C PHE A 14 2.91 -12.01 -3.68
N GLY A 15 4.04 -11.33 -3.50
CA GLY A 15 4.39 -10.09 -4.18
C GLY A 15 5.80 -10.19 -4.76
N ARG A 16 5.96 -9.73 -6.00
CA ARG A 16 7.29 -9.59 -6.63
C ARG A 16 7.39 -8.24 -7.30
N TYR A 17 8.50 -7.54 -7.05
CA TYR A 17 8.85 -6.32 -7.75
C TYR A 17 10.35 -6.27 -7.97
N LYS A 18 10.77 -6.27 -9.24
CA LYS A 18 12.18 -6.36 -9.66
C LYS A 18 12.89 -7.55 -8.98
N ASP A 19 13.80 -7.24 -8.07
CA ASP A 19 14.67 -8.13 -7.29
C ASP A 19 14.11 -8.42 -5.88
N GLN A 20 12.99 -7.81 -5.49
CA GLN A 20 12.33 -8.03 -4.20
C GLN A 20 11.18 -9.03 -4.33
N ILE A 21 11.11 -9.96 -3.39
CA ILE A 21 10.03 -10.94 -3.25
C ILE A 21 9.51 -10.86 -1.81
N PHE A 22 8.19 -10.79 -1.68
CA PHE A 22 7.48 -10.90 -0.42
C PHE A 22 6.48 -12.05 -0.52
N PHE A 23 6.37 -12.85 0.53
CA PHE A 23 5.31 -13.85 0.62
C PHE A 23 4.97 -14.15 2.07
N THR A 24 3.77 -14.69 2.29
CA THR A 24 3.35 -15.19 3.60
C THR A 24 3.47 -16.70 3.66
N TRP A 25 3.66 -17.22 4.88
CA TRP A 25 3.81 -18.64 5.13
C TRP A 25 2.87 -19.04 6.26
N ASN A 26 1.92 -19.94 5.98
CA ASN A 26 0.87 -20.31 6.92
C ASN A 26 1.18 -21.60 7.73
N LYS A 27 2.26 -22.31 7.40
CA LYS A 27 2.66 -23.53 8.12
C LYS A 27 3.48 -23.21 9.38
N SER A 28 3.20 -23.96 10.44
CA SER A 28 3.84 -23.82 11.76
C SER A 28 5.31 -24.27 11.79
N SER A 29 5.76 -25.04 10.81
CA SER A 29 7.11 -25.62 10.81
C SER A 29 8.11 -24.67 10.14
N ALA A 30 8.98 -24.06 10.95
CA ALA A 30 10.14 -23.31 10.47
C ALA A 30 11.06 -24.19 9.59
N LEU A 31 11.13 -25.49 9.88
CA LEU A 31 11.96 -26.44 9.13
C LEU A 31 11.48 -26.61 7.68
N GLU A 32 10.17 -26.61 7.45
CA GLU A 32 9.61 -26.71 6.10
C GLU A 32 9.89 -25.45 5.28
N LEU A 33 9.79 -24.27 5.90
CA LEU A 33 10.13 -23.00 5.26
C LEU A 33 11.62 -22.99 4.87
N GLU A 34 12.51 -23.39 5.77
CA GLU A 34 13.95 -23.47 5.49
C GLU A 34 14.28 -24.43 4.36
N THR A 35 13.65 -25.62 4.35
CA THR A 35 13.82 -26.61 3.27
C THR A 35 13.36 -26.05 1.92
N PHE A 36 12.22 -25.34 1.90
CA PHE A 36 11.73 -24.67 0.70
C PHE A 36 12.72 -23.60 0.20
N LEU A 37 13.26 -22.78 1.09
CA LEU A 37 14.22 -21.72 0.75
C LEU A 37 15.54 -22.28 0.23
N GLU A 38 16.08 -23.35 0.83
CA GLU A 38 17.30 -23.99 0.33
C GLU A 38 17.08 -24.65 -1.03
N ASN A 39 15.93 -25.31 -1.26
CA ASN A 39 15.58 -25.85 -2.58
C ASN A 39 15.55 -24.77 -3.67
N ILE A 40 15.12 -23.54 -3.35
CA ILE A 40 15.17 -22.41 -4.28
C ILE A 40 16.62 -21.98 -4.52
N ARG A 41 17.43 -21.93 -3.47
CA ARG A 41 18.83 -21.53 -3.54
C ARG A 41 19.65 -22.48 -4.41
N GLU A 42 19.45 -23.79 -4.25
CA GLU A 42 20.13 -24.82 -5.03
C GLU A 42 19.79 -24.78 -6.52
N LYS A 43 18.54 -24.44 -6.86
CA LYS A 43 18.11 -24.26 -8.25
C LYS A 43 18.71 -23.01 -8.91
N HIS A 44 19.17 -22.05 -8.11
CA HIS A 44 19.64 -20.74 -8.57
C HIS A 44 20.99 -20.38 -7.95
N LEU A 45 22.00 -21.23 -8.14
CA LEU A 45 23.36 -21.07 -7.57
C LEU A 45 24.03 -19.72 -7.85
N ASN A 46 23.69 -19.07 -8.97
CA ASN A 46 24.26 -17.79 -9.37
C ASN A 46 23.54 -16.57 -8.74
N VAL A 47 22.50 -16.79 -7.93
CA VAL A 47 21.71 -15.73 -7.31
C VAL A 47 21.91 -15.77 -5.81
N ARG A 48 22.39 -14.66 -5.24
CA ARG A 48 22.52 -14.51 -3.79
C ARG A 48 21.22 -14.00 -3.21
N PHE A 49 20.52 -14.84 -2.45
CA PHE A 49 19.32 -14.44 -1.72
C PHE A 49 19.69 -13.84 -0.36
N GLN A 50 19.11 -12.69 -0.03
CA GLN A 50 19.04 -12.18 1.34
C GLN A 50 17.63 -12.43 1.83
N LYS A 51 17.48 -13.13 2.97
CA LYS A 51 16.18 -13.44 3.57
C LYS A 51 15.97 -12.66 4.85
N PHE A 52 14.73 -12.23 5.06
CA PHE A 52 14.26 -11.64 6.31
C PHE A 52 12.91 -12.25 6.65
N ILE A 53 12.79 -12.85 7.83
CA ILE A 53 11.56 -13.49 8.32
C ILE A 53 11.15 -12.75 9.58
N SER A 54 9.92 -12.24 9.59
CA SER A 54 9.37 -11.46 10.69
C SER A 54 7.84 -11.49 10.63
N THR A 55 7.18 -11.13 11.73
CA THR A 55 5.74 -10.88 11.77
C THR A 55 5.35 -9.57 11.08
N ASN A 56 6.33 -8.73 10.76
CA ASN A 56 6.16 -7.53 9.96
C ASN A 56 7.16 -7.48 8.80
N ALA A 57 6.80 -6.80 7.73
CA ALA A 57 7.65 -6.61 6.57
C ALA A 57 7.38 -5.25 5.92
N GLN A 58 8.41 -4.72 5.27
CA GLN A 58 8.29 -3.59 4.37
C GLN A 58 8.44 -4.13 2.96
N PHE A 59 7.47 -3.82 2.09
CA PHE A 59 7.52 -4.19 0.68
C PHE A 59 7.04 -2.99 -0.14
N LEU A 60 7.95 -2.40 -0.92
CA LEU A 60 7.71 -1.09 -1.56
C LEU A 60 7.31 -0.03 -0.51
N ASN A 61 6.20 0.66 -0.73
CA ASN A 61 5.66 1.68 0.17
C ASN A 61 4.57 1.11 1.09
N ALA A 62 4.53 -0.21 1.28
CA ALA A 62 3.59 -0.87 2.19
C ALA A 62 4.32 -1.41 3.42
N TYR A 63 3.81 -1.06 4.59
CA TYR A 63 4.10 -1.76 5.83
C TYR A 63 3.06 -2.86 5.97
N ILE A 64 3.51 -4.09 6.18
CA ILE A 64 2.66 -5.27 6.29
C ILE A 64 2.95 -5.91 7.64
N GLU A 65 1.91 -6.27 8.37
CA GLU A 65 1.99 -6.88 9.68
C GLU A 65 0.99 -8.03 9.79
N ASN A 66 1.47 -9.17 10.28
CA ASN A 66 0.64 -10.29 10.67
C ASN A 66 0.30 -10.15 12.16
N GLN A 67 -0.96 -9.83 12.44
CA GLN A 67 -1.50 -9.83 13.80
C GLN A 67 -2.41 -11.06 13.94
N GLN A 68 -1.92 -12.08 14.65
CA GLN A 68 -2.69 -13.29 14.98
C GLN A 68 -3.30 -14.02 13.77
N GLY A 69 -2.56 -14.09 12.66
CA GLY A 69 -3.00 -14.75 11.43
C GLY A 69 -3.76 -13.84 10.47
N GLN A 70 -4.00 -12.57 10.83
CA GLN A 70 -4.61 -11.58 9.95
C GLN A 70 -3.56 -10.58 9.47
N LEU A 71 -3.55 -10.32 8.15
CA LEU A 71 -2.65 -9.35 7.56
C LEU A 71 -3.25 -7.95 7.60
N TYR A 72 -2.54 -7.05 8.27
CA TYR A 72 -2.80 -5.63 8.28
C TYR A 72 -1.74 -4.94 7.46
N SER A 73 -2.15 -3.94 6.69
CA SER A 73 -1.22 -3.13 5.93
C SER A 73 -1.59 -1.66 6.01
N ARG A 74 -0.57 -0.82 5.83
CA ARG A 74 -0.68 0.64 5.77
C ARG A 74 0.44 1.20 4.91
N VAL A 75 0.33 2.49 4.55
CA VAL A 75 1.42 3.18 3.85
C VAL A 75 2.66 3.23 4.75
N HIS A 76 3.81 2.83 4.20
CA HIS A 76 5.10 2.94 4.87
C HIS A 76 5.83 4.20 4.40
N TYR A 77 6.29 4.99 5.37
CA TYR A 77 7.16 6.13 5.16
C TYR A 77 8.52 5.86 5.79
N ASP A 78 9.57 6.02 5.00
CA ASP A 78 10.95 5.97 5.51
C ASP A 78 11.15 7.12 6.52
N PRO A 79 11.50 6.84 7.79
CA PRO A 79 11.68 7.87 8.80
C PRO A 79 12.86 8.81 8.49
N ASN A 80 13.78 8.40 7.61
CA ASN A 80 14.92 9.22 7.19
C ASN A 80 14.54 10.22 6.08
N ILE A 81 13.36 10.08 5.48
CA ILE A 81 12.84 11.03 4.50
C ILE A 81 11.98 12.06 5.22
N PRO A 82 12.20 13.38 5.02
CA PRO A 82 11.41 14.39 5.69
C PRO A 82 9.92 14.24 5.35
N ARG A 83 9.11 14.15 6.40
CA ARG A 83 7.64 14.14 6.28
C ARG A 83 7.17 15.41 5.58
N TYR A 84 6.06 15.29 4.85
CA TYR A 84 5.46 16.39 4.09
C TYR A 84 6.29 16.87 2.90
N THR A 85 7.34 16.16 2.49
CA THR A 85 8.00 16.47 1.21
C THR A 85 7.17 15.88 0.08
N LEU A 86 6.54 16.73 -0.73
CA LEU A 86 5.98 16.27 -1.99
C LEU A 86 7.16 15.97 -2.93
N PRO A 87 7.12 14.88 -3.71
CA PRO A 87 8.23 14.46 -4.58
C PRO A 87 8.61 15.47 -5.66
N TYR A 88 7.88 16.58 -5.78
CA TYR A 88 8.04 17.58 -6.82
C TYR A 88 7.88 18.99 -6.26
N THR A 89 8.93 19.53 -5.64
CA THR A 89 9.10 20.98 -5.42
C THR A 89 9.77 21.69 -6.61
N MET A 90 10.04 20.98 -7.73
CA MET A 90 10.72 21.54 -8.91
C MET A 90 9.87 21.40 -10.19
N SER A 91 9.41 22.54 -10.72
CA SER A 91 9.13 22.78 -12.16
C SER A 91 8.20 21.80 -12.92
N HIS A 92 7.15 21.27 -12.28
CA HIS A 92 6.09 20.52 -12.98
C HIS A 92 4.78 21.33 -13.10
N SER A 93 3.93 20.97 -14.08
CA SER A 93 2.64 21.63 -14.28
C SER A 93 1.67 21.31 -13.13
N LYS A 94 0.73 22.23 -12.85
CA LYS A 94 -0.35 22.01 -11.86
C LYS A 94 -1.13 20.71 -12.08
N SER A 95 -1.26 20.25 -13.34
CA SER A 95 -1.90 18.97 -13.68
C SER A 95 -1.14 17.74 -13.15
N ALA A 96 0.19 17.76 -13.18
CA ALA A 96 0.98 16.67 -12.62
C ALA A 96 0.79 16.54 -11.10
N HIS A 97 0.59 17.67 -10.42
CA HIS A 97 0.35 17.69 -8.98
C HIS A 97 -1.06 17.19 -8.61
N SER A 98 -2.08 17.47 -9.41
CA SER A 98 -3.41 16.89 -9.23
C SER A 98 -3.43 15.38 -9.47
N ASP A 99 -2.70 14.93 -10.49
CA ASP A 99 -2.56 13.49 -10.78
C ASP A 99 -1.82 12.77 -9.66
N TRP A 100 -0.82 13.41 -9.07
CA TRP A 100 -0.10 12.85 -7.94
C TRP A 100 -0.99 12.67 -6.72
N LEU A 101 -1.74 13.71 -6.29
CA LEU A 101 -2.63 13.63 -5.13
C LEU A 101 -3.63 12.48 -5.30
N ARG A 102 -4.21 12.37 -6.50
CA ARG A 102 -5.11 11.27 -6.84
C ARG A 102 -4.39 9.92 -6.75
N ALA A 103 -3.20 9.78 -7.33
CA ALA A 103 -2.44 8.54 -7.32
C ALA A 103 -2.06 8.09 -5.91
N VAL A 104 -1.65 9.01 -5.02
CA VAL A 104 -1.31 8.65 -3.64
C VAL A 104 -2.53 8.30 -2.79
N LEU A 105 -3.68 8.96 -3.01
CA LEU A 105 -4.94 8.58 -2.38
C LEU A 105 -5.39 7.19 -2.81
N ILE A 106 -5.22 6.85 -4.09
CA ILE A 106 -5.46 5.52 -4.63
C ILE A 106 -4.56 4.50 -3.93
N LEU A 107 -3.27 4.76 -3.82
CA LEU A 107 -2.33 3.87 -3.12
C LEU A 107 -2.69 3.70 -1.64
N ALA A 108 -3.13 4.77 -0.96
CA ALA A 108 -3.59 4.69 0.41
C ALA A 108 -4.77 3.74 0.57
N VAL A 109 -5.75 3.76 -0.33
CA VAL A 109 -6.88 2.79 -0.33
C VAL A 109 -6.39 1.35 -0.52
N CYS A 110 -5.42 1.15 -1.42
CA CYS A 110 -4.85 -0.17 -1.67
C CYS A 110 -4.12 -0.71 -0.43
N TYR A 111 -3.28 0.12 0.19
CA TYR A 111 -2.39 -0.30 1.27
C TYR A 111 -3.07 -0.31 2.64
N CYS A 112 -3.95 0.63 2.97
CA CYS A 112 -4.57 0.68 4.29
C CYS A 112 -5.71 -0.32 4.43
N THR A 113 -5.53 -1.33 5.28
CA THR A 113 -6.58 -2.33 5.57
C THR A 113 -7.66 -1.74 6.47
N LEU A 114 -7.28 -0.97 7.49
CA LEU A 114 -8.20 -0.28 8.38
C LEU A 114 -8.62 1.09 7.82
N VAL A 115 -9.87 1.45 8.10
CA VAL A 115 -10.41 2.77 7.75
C VAL A 115 -9.66 3.88 8.48
N ASP A 116 -9.28 3.68 9.73
CA ASP A 116 -8.56 4.68 10.52
C ASP A 116 -7.17 4.95 9.95
N ASP A 117 -6.45 3.92 9.51
CA ASP A 117 -5.17 4.06 8.82
C ASP A 117 -5.33 4.85 7.52
N PHE A 118 -6.39 4.60 6.75
CA PHE A 118 -6.69 5.37 5.54
C PHE A 118 -7.05 6.83 5.85
N GLN A 119 -7.85 7.09 6.88
CA GLN A 119 -8.23 8.45 7.25
C GLN A 119 -7.02 9.25 7.73
N GLN A 120 -6.17 8.65 8.54
CA GLN A 120 -4.92 9.25 8.99
C GLN A 120 -4.02 9.57 7.80
N GLU A 121 -3.89 8.63 6.86
CA GLU A 121 -3.11 8.81 5.64
C GLU A 121 -3.65 9.94 4.76
N ARG A 122 -4.97 9.98 4.55
CA ARG A 122 -5.63 11.06 3.82
C ARG A 122 -5.35 12.42 4.46
N ILE A 123 -5.56 12.54 5.77
CA ILE A 123 -5.32 13.80 6.50
C ILE A 123 -3.86 14.21 6.37
N TYR A 124 -2.93 13.26 6.49
CA TYR A 124 -1.51 13.49 6.28
C TYR A 124 -1.23 14.06 4.88
N LEU A 125 -1.80 13.47 3.83
CA LEU A 125 -1.65 13.93 2.45
C LEU A 125 -2.24 15.33 2.25
N GLU A 126 -3.42 15.60 2.80
CA GLU A 126 -4.05 16.94 2.76
C GLU A 126 -3.12 17.98 3.42
N LEU A 127 -2.59 17.69 4.60
CA LEU A 127 -1.63 18.56 5.30
C LEU A 127 -0.33 18.73 4.53
N ALA A 128 0.20 17.68 3.92
CA ALA A 128 1.41 17.75 3.10
C ALA A 128 1.24 18.75 1.97
N TYR A 129 0.11 18.71 1.26
CA TYR A 129 -0.18 19.69 0.22
C TYR A 129 -0.31 21.12 0.76
N LEU A 130 -1.02 21.32 1.87
CA LEU A 130 -1.19 22.65 2.46
C LEU A 130 0.16 23.27 2.87
N ILE A 131 1.04 22.48 3.50
CA ILE A 131 2.38 22.93 3.91
C ILE A 131 3.25 23.28 2.70
N ASN A 132 3.05 22.61 1.56
CA ASN A 132 3.73 22.90 0.30
C ASN A 132 3.05 24.03 -0.51
N SER A 133 2.37 24.96 0.17
CA SER A 133 1.77 26.18 -0.42
C SER A 133 0.62 25.94 -1.40
N TYR A 134 0.01 24.76 -1.42
CA TYR A 134 -1.23 24.54 -2.17
C TYR A 134 -2.41 25.14 -1.41
N SER A 135 -3.36 25.73 -2.13
CA SER A 135 -4.54 26.33 -1.50
C SER A 135 -5.48 25.27 -0.93
N LEU A 136 -6.19 25.62 0.15
CA LEU A 136 -7.24 24.76 0.70
C LEU A 136 -8.28 24.39 -0.36
N LEU A 137 -8.69 25.36 -1.18
CA LEU A 137 -9.62 25.12 -2.29
C LEU A 137 -9.10 24.05 -3.27
N PHE A 138 -7.81 24.07 -3.60
CA PHE A 138 -7.19 23.05 -4.45
C PHE A 138 -7.31 21.67 -3.80
N VAL A 139 -6.89 21.53 -2.54
CA VAL A 139 -6.91 20.24 -1.82
C VAL A 139 -8.33 19.70 -1.72
N GLU A 140 -9.28 20.51 -1.23
CA GLU A 140 -10.67 20.09 -1.05
C GLU A 140 -11.33 19.70 -2.37
N THR A 141 -11.06 20.42 -3.45
CA THR A 141 -11.62 20.12 -4.77
C THR A 141 -11.16 18.74 -5.24
N HIS A 142 -9.87 18.43 -5.10
CA HIS A 142 -9.32 17.16 -5.58
C HIS A 142 -9.71 15.98 -4.68
N VAL A 143 -9.74 16.16 -3.35
CA VAL A 143 -10.22 15.12 -2.43
C VAL A 143 -11.71 14.86 -2.65
N LYS A 144 -12.52 15.90 -2.82
CA LYS A 144 -13.94 15.76 -3.16
C LYS A 144 -14.12 15.05 -4.49
N HIS A 145 -13.34 15.41 -5.50
CA HIS A 145 -13.37 14.75 -6.81
C HIS A 145 -13.02 13.27 -6.71
N PHE A 146 -12.00 12.91 -5.94
CA PHE A 146 -11.61 11.52 -5.68
C PHE A 146 -12.79 10.70 -5.12
N PHE A 147 -13.44 11.15 -4.04
CA PHE A 147 -14.58 10.43 -3.48
C PHE A 147 -15.81 10.42 -4.39
N ASN A 148 -16.04 11.49 -5.15
CA ASN A 148 -17.13 11.55 -6.12
C ASN A 148 -16.96 10.56 -7.26
N TYR A 149 -15.74 10.41 -7.77
CA TYR A 149 -15.42 9.48 -8.87
C TYR A 149 -15.80 8.04 -8.53
N PHE A 150 -15.65 7.64 -7.27
CA PHE A 150 -16.00 6.30 -6.79
C PHE A 150 -17.36 6.23 -6.10
N HIS A 151 -18.20 7.25 -6.21
CA HIS A 151 -19.51 7.32 -5.53
C HIS A 151 -19.44 7.05 -4.00
N ALA A 152 -18.35 7.49 -3.37
CA ALA A 152 -18.01 7.18 -1.98
C ALA A 152 -17.95 8.45 -1.11
N GLN A 153 -18.85 9.42 -1.32
CA GLN A 153 -18.82 10.71 -0.60
C GLN A 153 -18.90 10.57 0.92
N ILE A 154 -19.65 9.57 1.39
CA ILE A 154 -19.80 9.26 2.81
C ILE A 154 -18.43 8.92 3.43
N MET A 155 -17.52 8.31 2.68
CA MET A 155 -16.18 7.94 3.16
C MET A 155 -15.30 9.13 3.52
N ARG A 156 -15.61 10.34 3.05
CA ARG A 156 -14.84 11.54 3.42
C ARG A 156 -14.91 11.83 4.93
N TYR A 157 -15.98 11.40 5.59
CA TYR A 157 -16.24 11.69 7.01
C TYR A 157 -16.56 10.44 7.83
N SER A 158 -16.56 9.26 7.20
CA SER A 158 -16.91 8.01 7.87
C SER A 158 -15.67 7.27 8.37
N ALA A 159 -15.74 6.84 9.63
CA ALA A 159 -14.83 5.86 10.23
C ALA A 159 -15.45 4.44 10.26
N ASN A 160 -16.43 4.16 9.39
CA ASN A 160 -17.08 2.86 9.36
C ASN A 160 -16.30 1.88 8.48
N GLN A 161 -15.71 0.85 9.10
CA GLN A 161 -14.93 -0.16 8.41
C GLN A 161 -15.73 -0.90 7.31
N SER A 162 -17.01 -1.23 7.54
CA SER A 162 -17.81 -1.96 6.55
C SER A 162 -18.08 -1.14 5.28
N ILE A 163 -18.29 0.16 5.42
CA ILE A 163 -18.42 1.07 4.26
C ILE A 163 -17.07 1.18 3.54
N TYR A 164 -15.97 1.29 4.30
CA TYR A 164 -14.62 1.33 3.74
C TYR A 164 -14.27 0.06 2.96
N ASP A 165 -14.60 -1.13 3.48
CA ASP A 165 -14.34 -2.40 2.81
C ASP A 165 -15.06 -2.49 1.46
N LYS A 166 -16.31 -2.02 1.39
CA LYS A 166 -17.05 -1.95 0.11
C LYS A 166 -16.37 -1.01 -0.88
N PHE A 167 -15.91 0.14 -0.40
CA PHE A 167 -15.17 1.11 -1.21
C PHE A 167 -13.84 0.52 -1.73
N ARG A 168 -13.07 -0.17 -0.88
CA ARG A 168 -11.84 -0.87 -1.28
C ARG A 168 -12.11 -1.97 -2.31
N GLN A 169 -13.18 -2.74 -2.15
CA GLN A 169 -13.54 -3.79 -3.10
C GLN A 169 -13.88 -3.23 -4.48
N GLN A 170 -14.56 -2.09 -4.56
CA GLN A 170 -14.82 -1.40 -5.84
C GLN A 170 -13.51 -0.99 -6.52
N TRP A 171 -12.54 -0.53 -5.75
CA TRP A 171 -11.21 -0.21 -6.27
C TRP A 171 -10.57 -1.45 -6.89
N PHE A 172 -10.50 -2.57 -6.16
CA PHE A 172 -9.80 -3.77 -6.67
C PHE A 172 -10.40 -4.28 -7.98
N LYS A 173 -11.72 -4.18 -8.13
CA LYS A 173 -12.40 -4.48 -9.40
C LYS A 173 -12.05 -3.53 -10.54
N PHE A 174 -11.76 -2.26 -10.25
CA PHE A 174 -11.42 -1.26 -11.26
C PHE A 174 -10.02 -1.46 -11.85
N VAL A 175 -9.05 -1.92 -11.06
CA VAL A 175 -7.66 -2.12 -11.54
C VAL A 175 -7.37 -3.51 -12.08
N GLU A 176 -8.27 -4.45 -11.85
CA GLU A 176 -8.24 -5.74 -12.55
C GLU A 176 -8.75 -5.64 -14.02
N GLN A 177 -9.34 -4.50 -14.42
CA GLN A 177 -9.77 -4.20 -15.80
C GLN A 177 -8.66 -3.54 -16.62
#